data_AF-A0AAW9I6Y4-F1
#
_entry.id   AF-A0AAW9I6Y4-F1
#
_cell.length_a   1.000
_cell.length_b   1.000
_cell.length_c   1.000
_cell.angle_alpha   90.00
_cell.angle_beta   90.00
_cell.angle_gamma   90.00
#
_symmetry.space_group_name_H-M   'P 1'
#
loop_
_entity.id
_entity.type
_entity.pdbx_description
1 polymer ?
#
loop_
_entity_poly.entity_id
_entity_poly.type
_entity_poly.pdbx_seq_one_letter_code
_entity_poly.pdbx_strand_id
1 'polypeptide(L)'
;AHGTAEGKPSVVIAHESRHFSPEFALEAALVLAGNGIVAKLYPSLRSTPQLSFSVRHLGATGGIVITASHNPPEYNGYKVYNREGGQLVPHEAENVIARIQEVDSFSAVKRLSQADAEAQGLLV
;
A
#
# COMPACT_ATOMS: atom_id res chain seq x y z
N ALA A 1 -1.79 -7.86 18.43
CA ALA A 1 -2.91 -7.00 17.98
C ALA A 1 -2.32 -5.64 17.63
N HIS A 2 -2.07 -5.37 16.35
CA HIS A 2 -1.50 -4.09 15.92
C HIS A 2 -2.62 -3.05 15.81
N GLY A 3 -2.97 -2.50 16.98
CA GLY A 3 -3.91 -1.40 17.10
C GLY A 3 -3.48 -0.26 16.19
N THR A 4 -4.43 0.27 15.42
CA THR A 4 -4.27 1.53 14.71
C THR A 4 -3.91 2.62 15.72
N ALA A 5 -2.90 3.45 15.45
CA ALA A 5 -2.78 4.72 16.16
C ALA A 5 -4.13 5.44 16.03
N GLU A 6 -4.83 5.64 17.16
CA GLU A 6 -6.23 6.09 17.17
C GLU A 6 -6.41 7.33 16.28
N GLY A 7 -7.34 7.25 15.33
CA GLY A 7 -7.72 8.36 14.45
C GLY A 7 -6.91 8.55 13.16
N LYS A 8 -5.80 7.81 12.92
CA LYS A 8 -5.04 7.91 11.66
C LYS A 8 -5.51 6.91 10.60
N PRO A 9 -5.60 7.30 9.31
CA PRO A 9 -5.81 6.34 8.23
C PRO A 9 -4.67 5.31 8.19
N SER A 10 -4.99 4.08 7.79
CA SER A 10 -3.99 3.03 7.63
C SER A 10 -4.19 2.21 6.36
N VAL A 11 -3.12 1.67 5.81
CA VAL A 11 -3.13 0.85 4.60
C VAL A 11 -2.34 -0.43 4.85
N VAL A 12 -2.93 -1.58 4.54
CA VAL A 12 -2.22 -2.87 4.58
C VAL A 12 -1.49 -3.09 3.26
N ILE A 13 -0.22 -3.49 3.31
CA ILE A 13 0.59 -3.68 2.11
C ILE A 13 1.11 -5.11 2.08
N ALA A 14 0.81 -5.79 0.98
CA ALA A 14 1.23 -7.15 0.69
C ALA A 14 2.04 -7.18 -0.62
N HIS A 15 2.83 -8.22 -0.81
CA HIS A 15 3.53 -8.44 -2.06
C HIS A 15 3.70 -9.94 -2.34
N GLU A 16 3.90 -10.28 -3.62
CA GLU A 16 4.28 -11.62 -4.05
C GLU A 16 5.79 -11.74 -4.34
N SER A 17 6.20 -12.83 -5.01
CA SER A 17 7.60 -13.23 -5.19
C SER A 17 8.27 -12.65 -6.44
N ARG A 18 7.65 -11.69 -7.14
CA ARG A 18 8.24 -11.09 -8.34
C ARG A 18 9.41 -10.19 -8.02
N HIS A 19 10.27 -10.00 -9.01
CA HIS A 19 11.42 -9.10 -8.93
C HIS A 19 10.99 -7.70 -8.46
N PHE A 20 11.73 -7.14 -7.50
CA PHE A 20 11.46 -5.85 -6.83
C PHE A 20 10.14 -5.73 -6.05
N SER A 21 9.37 -6.81 -5.86
CA SER A 21 8.09 -6.68 -5.12
C SER A 21 8.26 -6.22 -3.66
N PRO A 22 9.24 -6.74 -2.89
CA PRO A 22 9.53 -6.22 -1.55
C PRO A 22 9.89 -4.73 -1.57
N GLU A 23 10.72 -4.31 -2.53
CA GLU A 23 11.22 -2.94 -2.68
C GLU A 23 10.10 -1.97 -3.06
N PHE A 24 9.22 -2.34 -4.00
CA PHE A 24 8.06 -1.55 -4.36
C PHE A 24 7.02 -1.48 -3.24
N ALA A 25 6.87 -2.55 -2.45
CA ALA A 25 6.00 -2.56 -1.29
C ALA A 25 6.52 -1.62 -0.19
N LEU A 26 7.83 -1.62 0.05
CA LEU A 26 8.49 -0.68 0.96
C LEU A 26 8.35 0.76 0.47
N GLU A 27 8.60 1.05 -0.81
CA GLU A 27 8.51 2.44 -1.30
C GLU A 27 7.07 2.97 -1.21
N ALA A 28 6.07 2.14 -1.48
CA ALA A 28 4.67 2.50 -1.24
C ALA A 28 4.41 2.83 0.24
N ALA A 29 4.99 2.04 1.16
CA ALA A 29 4.88 2.27 2.59
C ALA A 29 5.52 3.61 3.02
N LEU A 30 6.70 3.94 2.49
CA LEU A 30 7.43 5.16 2.81
C LEU A 30 6.74 6.42 2.29
N VAL A 31 6.10 6.35 1.12
CA VAL A 31 5.25 7.43 0.58
C VAL A 31 4.01 7.63 1.45
N LEU A 32 3.34 6.56 1.86
CA LEU A 32 2.20 6.64 2.79
C LEU A 32 2.60 7.26 4.13
N ALA A 33 3.72 6.82 4.70
CA ALA A 33 4.28 7.37 5.93
C ALA A 33 4.64 8.86 5.79
N GLY A 34 5.22 9.28 4.66
CA GLY A 34 5.45 10.70 4.33
C GLY A 34 4.20 11.57 4.28
N ASN A 35 3.02 10.94 4.17
CA ASN A 35 1.72 11.61 4.21
C ASN A 35 0.96 11.36 5.53
N GLY A 36 1.63 10.83 6.56
CA GLY A 36 1.02 10.60 7.88
C GLY A 36 0.06 9.41 7.95
N ILE A 37 0.08 8.53 6.93
CA ILE A 37 -0.74 7.32 6.85
C ILE A 37 0.06 6.16 7.43
N VAL A 38 -0.56 5.35 8.28
CA VAL A 38 0.09 4.16 8.86
C VAL A 38 0.12 3.04 7.82
N ALA A 39 1.31 2.72 7.33
CA ALA A 39 1.56 1.59 6.44
C ALA A 39 1.81 0.32 7.27
N LYS A 40 0.91 -0.66 7.14
CA LYS A 40 1.03 -1.99 7.76
C LYS A 40 1.63 -2.95 6.74
N LEU A 41 2.96 -3.06 6.71
CA LEU A 41 3.69 -3.78 5.67
C LEU A 41 3.96 -5.22 6.12
N TYR A 42 3.54 -6.20 5.33
CA TYR A 42 3.92 -7.58 5.60
C TYR A 42 5.42 -7.82 5.36
N PRO A 43 6.13 -8.50 6.29
CA PRO A 43 7.57 -8.73 6.17
C PRO A 43 7.94 -9.85 5.18
N SER A 44 6.94 -10.50 4.58
CA SER A 44 7.11 -11.65 3.70
C SER A 44 5.92 -11.81 2.76
N LEU A 45 6.04 -12.74 1.81
CA LEU A 45 5.04 -13.02 0.79
C LEU A 45 3.62 -13.19 1.36
N ARG A 46 2.64 -12.55 0.73
CA ARG A 46 1.23 -12.69 1.08
C ARG A 46 0.35 -12.74 -0.16
N SER A 47 -0.69 -13.56 -0.08
CA SER A 47 -1.65 -13.70 -1.16
C SER A 47 -2.66 -12.55 -1.17
N THR A 48 -3.21 -12.27 -2.35
CA THR A 48 -4.28 -11.27 -2.52
C THR A 48 -5.49 -11.49 -1.59
N PRO A 49 -6.01 -12.73 -1.39
CA PRO A 49 -7.08 -12.97 -0.43
C PRO A 49 -6.69 -12.63 1.02
N GLN A 50 -5.42 -12.85 1.40
CA GLN A 50 -4.94 -12.50 2.73
C GLN A 50 -4.87 -10.99 2.93
N LEU A 51 -4.48 -10.22 1.91
CA LEU A 51 -4.60 -8.76 1.95
C LEU A 51 -6.06 -8.34 2.17
N SER A 52 -6.98 -8.84 1.34
CA SER A 52 -8.41 -8.51 1.41
C SER A 52 -9.01 -8.81 2.80
N PHE A 53 -8.68 -9.97 3.37
CA PHE A 53 -9.04 -10.30 4.74
C PHE A 53 -8.46 -9.30 5.75
N SER A 54 -7.18 -8.98 5.64
CA SER A 54 -6.48 -8.13 6.61
C SER A 54 -6.94 -6.69 6.61
N VAL A 55 -7.28 -6.13 5.45
CA VAL A 55 -7.88 -4.79 5.35
C VAL A 55 -9.13 -4.71 6.22
N ARG A 56 -10.05 -5.66 6.05
CA ARG A 56 -11.30 -5.71 6.83
C ARG A 56 -11.05 -6.04 8.30
N HIS A 57 -10.22 -7.04 8.56
CA HIS A 57 -9.96 -7.53 9.92
C HIS A 57 -9.26 -6.48 10.80
N LEU A 58 -8.39 -5.67 10.21
CA LEU A 58 -7.65 -4.62 10.92
C LEU A 58 -8.35 -3.24 10.86
N GLY A 59 -9.51 -3.14 10.21
CA GLY A 59 -10.22 -1.87 10.01
C GLY A 59 -9.41 -0.84 9.23
N ALA A 60 -8.56 -1.28 8.30
CA ALA A 60 -7.71 -0.40 7.52
C ALA A 60 -8.54 0.44 6.51
N THR A 61 -8.04 1.61 6.15
CA THR A 61 -8.67 2.49 5.16
C THR A 61 -8.59 1.91 3.75
N GLY A 62 -7.59 1.08 3.47
CA GLY A 62 -7.46 0.38 2.20
C GLY A 62 -6.29 -0.62 2.22
N GLY A 63 -5.97 -1.16 1.04
CA GLY A 63 -4.87 -2.09 0.86
C GLY A 63 -4.12 -1.89 -0.45
N ILE A 64 -2.86 -2.34 -0.47
CA ILE A 64 -2.03 -2.40 -1.67
C ILE A 64 -1.48 -3.82 -1.78
N VAL A 65 -1.58 -4.44 -2.95
CA VAL A 65 -0.80 -5.65 -3.27
C VAL A 65 0.09 -5.39 -4.48
N ILE A 66 1.38 -5.65 -4.30
CA ILE A 66 2.36 -5.68 -5.38
C ILE A 66 2.33 -7.07 -6.03
N THR A 67 1.71 -7.14 -7.21
CA THR A 67 1.52 -8.39 -7.97
C THR A 67 1.12 -8.11 -9.41
N ALA A 68 1.68 -8.89 -10.35
CA ALA A 68 1.17 -8.98 -11.72
C ALA A 68 0.34 -10.25 -11.96
N SER A 69 -0.04 -10.96 -10.89
CA SER A 69 -0.83 -12.19 -10.91
C SER A 69 -0.23 -13.24 -11.84
N HIS A 70 -0.82 -13.46 -13.02
CA HIS A 70 -0.41 -14.48 -13.98
C HIS A 70 0.47 -13.93 -15.11
N ASN A 71 0.78 -12.63 -15.12
CA ASN A 71 1.60 -12.04 -16.18
C ASN A 71 3.03 -12.63 -16.16
N PRO A 72 3.75 -12.59 -17.29
CA PRO A 72 5.15 -13.01 -17.35
C PRO A 72 6.05 -12.38 -16.26
N PRO A 73 7.16 -13.04 -15.85
CA PRO A 73 7.97 -12.65 -14.69
C PRO A 73 8.63 -11.27 -14.79
N GLU A 74 8.83 -10.75 -16.00
CA GLU A 74 9.34 -9.40 -16.28
C GLU A 74 8.37 -8.29 -15.87
N TYR A 75 7.08 -8.62 -15.71
CA TYR A 75 6.07 -7.67 -15.26
C TYR A 75 5.92 -7.70 -13.74
N ASN A 76 5.73 -6.51 -13.17
CA ASN A 76 5.18 -6.32 -11.84
C ASN A 76 3.88 -5.50 -11.93
N GLY A 77 3.16 -5.34 -10.83
CA GLY A 77 1.88 -4.65 -10.82
C GLY A 77 1.54 -4.05 -9.47
N TYR A 78 0.74 -3.00 -9.48
CA TYR A 78 0.30 -2.28 -8.30
C TYR A 78 -1.23 -2.29 -8.29
N LYS A 79 -1.84 -2.93 -7.28
CA LYS A 79 -3.29 -3.02 -7.15
C LYS A 79 -3.74 -2.40 -5.84
N VAL A 80 -4.77 -1.56 -5.91
CA VAL A 80 -5.33 -0.84 -4.76
C VAL A 80 -6.67 -1.45 -4.36
N TYR A 81 -6.89 -1.53 -3.05
CA TYR A 81 -8.07 -2.11 -2.41
C TYR A 81 -8.74 -1.05 -1.53
N ASN A 82 -10.07 -1.00 -1.54
CA ASN A 82 -10.87 -0.12 -0.68
C ASN A 82 -11.05 -0.72 0.74
N ARG A 83 -11.74 0.00 1.61
CA ARG A 83 -11.98 -0.37 3.01
C ARG A 83 -12.76 -1.68 3.15
N GLU A 84 -13.57 -2.00 2.15
CA GLU A 84 -14.36 -3.24 2.06
C GLU A 84 -13.47 -4.44 1.67
N GLY A 85 -12.17 -4.23 1.44
CA GLY A 85 -11.22 -5.26 1.07
C GLY A 85 -11.42 -5.75 -0.37
N GLY A 86 -12.14 -5.00 -1.21
CA GLY A 86 -12.27 -5.25 -2.63
C GLY A 86 -11.24 -4.45 -3.42
N GLN A 87 -10.80 -4.97 -4.56
CA GLN A 87 -10.02 -4.17 -5.52
C GLN A 87 -10.90 -3.02 -6.03
N LEU A 88 -10.31 -1.82 -6.21
CA LEU A 88 -11.03 -0.66 -6.73
C LEU A 88 -11.79 -0.97 -8.02
N VAL A 89 -13.07 -0.61 -8.07
CA VAL A 89 -13.88 -0.69 -9.28
C VAL A 89 -13.57 0.49 -10.22
N PRO A 90 -13.99 0.47 -11.50
CA PRO A 90 -13.54 1.45 -12.50
C PRO A 90 -13.67 2.92 -12.08
N HIS A 91 -14.82 3.34 -11.55
CA HIS A 91 -15.01 4.74 -11.12
C HIS A 91 -14.15 5.14 -9.91
N GLU A 92 -13.85 4.21 -9.00
CA GLU A 92 -12.92 4.46 -7.89
C GLU A 92 -11.48 4.60 -8.41
N ALA A 93 -11.10 3.77 -9.39
CA ALA A 93 -9.80 3.81 -10.02
C ALA A 93 -9.59 5.10 -10.83
N GLU A 94 -10.63 5.59 -11.52
CA GLU A 94 -10.61 6.87 -12.23
C GLU A 94 -10.28 8.04 -11.29
N ASN A 95 -10.82 8.03 -10.06
CA ASN A 95 -10.48 9.05 -9.05
C ASN A 95 -8.99 9.03 -8.68
N VAL A 96 -8.39 7.83 -8.58
CA VAL A 96 -6.95 7.68 -8.31
C VAL A 96 -6.13 8.18 -9.50
N ILE A 97 -6.52 7.83 -10.72
CA ILE A 97 -5.85 8.28 -11.95
C ILE A 97 -5.87 9.81 -12.07
N ALA A 98 -7.00 10.45 -11.78
CA ALA A 98 -7.11 11.91 -11.78
C ALA A 98 -6.13 12.56 -10.79
N ARG A 99 -5.98 12.00 -9.57
CA ARG A 99 -5.00 12.49 -8.60
C ARG A 99 -3.55 12.27 -9.04
N ILE A 100 -3.26 11.16 -9.73
CA ILE A 100 -1.92 10.91 -10.29
C ILE A 100 -1.58 11.97 -11.35
N GLN A 101 -2.55 12.34 -12.19
CA GLN A 101 -2.35 13.35 -13.23
C GLN A 101 -2.10 14.76 -12.69
N GLU A 102 -2.50 15.04 -11.45
CA GLU A 102 -2.23 16.31 -10.75
C GLU A 102 -0.81 16.39 -10.15
N VAL A 103 -0.03 15.30 -10.19
CA VAL A 103 1.34 15.29 -9.68
C VAL A 103 2.29 15.81 -10.76
N ASP A 104 2.65 17.10 -10.67
CA ASP A 104 3.49 17.78 -11.65
C ASP A 104 4.95 17.29 -11.69
N SER A 105 5.45 16.73 -10.60
CA SER A 105 6.85 16.27 -10.48
C SER A 105 7.01 15.23 -9.38
N PHE A 106 7.95 14.30 -9.58
CA PHE A 106 8.35 13.34 -8.55
C PHE A 106 8.90 14.01 -7.29
N SER A 107 9.45 15.23 -7.39
CA SER A 107 9.92 15.99 -6.22
C SER A 107 8.77 16.43 -5.29
N ALA A 108 7.53 16.42 -5.76
CA ALA A 108 6.35 16.72 -4.96
C ALA A 108 5.88 15.52 -4.12
N VAL A 109 6.37 14.30 -4.41
CA VAL A 109 5.99 13.09 -3.69
C VAL A 109 6.67 13.09 -2.31
N LYS A 110 5.86 13.24 -1.27
CA LYS A 110 6.33 13.16 0.13
C LYS A 110 6.65 11.71 0.48
N ARG A 111 7.81 11.50 1.09
CA ARG A 111 8.24 10.21 1.65
C ARG A 111 9.07 10.41 2.91
N LEU A 112 9.09 9.41 3.78
CA LEU A 112 10.04 9.34 4.90
C LEU A 112 11.16 8.34 4.58
N SER A 113 12.28 8.45 5.29
CA SER A 113 13.22 7.33 5.38
C SER A 113 12.56 6.18 6.15
N GLN A 114 13.03 4.95 5.95
CA GLN A 114 12.51 3.80 6.68
C GLN A 114 12.67 3.97 8.20
N ALA A 115 13.84 4.40 8.66
CA ALA A 115 14.11 4.64 10.07
C ALA A 115 13.17 5.70 10.66
N ASP A 116 12.90 6.80 9.94
CA ASP A 116 11.96 7.84 10.42
C ASP A 116 10.52 7.34 10.44
N ALA A 117 10.10 6.56 9.44
CA ALA A 117 8.76 5.98 9.37
C ALA A 117 8.50 4.99 10.52
N GLU A 118 9.48 4.14 10.84
CA GLU A 118 9.43 3.22 11.97
C GLU A 118 9.45 3.96 13.31
N ALA A 119 10.35 4.94 13.47
CA ALA A 119 10.45 5.74 14.70
C ALA A 119 9.17 6.54 15.00
N GLN A 120 8.44 6.96 13.97
CA GLN A 120 7.15 7.65 14.08
C GLN A 120 5.95 6.71 14.19
N GLY A 121 6.15 5.38 14.14
CA GLY A 121 5.08 4.39 14.15
C GLY A 121 4.17 4.44 12.93
N LEU A 122 4.66 4.97 11.81
CA LEU A 122 3.96 5.08 10.53
C LEU A 122 4.27 3.92 9.58
N LEU A 123 5.34 3.17 9.85
CA LEU A 123 5.62 1.87 9.23
C LEU A 123 5.63 0.80 10.32
N VAL A 124 4.73 -0.18 10.20
CA VAL A 124 4.51 -1.26 11.19
C VAL A 124 4.25 -2.61 10.56
#